data_AF-A0A4R3TT08-F1
#
_entry.id   AF-A0A4R3TT08-F1
#
_cell.length_a   1.000
_cell.length_b   1.000
_cell.length_c   1.000
_cell.angle_alpha   90.00
_cell.angle_beta   90.00
_cell.angle_gamma   90.00
#
_symmetry.space_group_name_H-M   'P 1'
#
loop_
_entity.id
_entity.type
_entity.pdbx_description
1 polymer ?
#
loop_
_entity_poly.entity_id
_entity_poly.type
_entity_poly.pdbx_seq_one_letter_code
_entity_poly.pdbx_strand_id
1 'polypeptide(L)'
;MPLSAAPRLLIALALAIVLSACSARYQTPVAMGGDDDDAVCQSRGYVQGSPEYAACRKDRDVQRNAAIARADRRQRDLGEYMLNNPVRP
;
A
#
# COMPACT_ATOMS: atom_id res chain seq x y z
N MET A 1 -43.51 1.46 18.44
CA MET A 1 -42.52 1.53 17.34
C MET A 1 -42.30 0.11 16.83
N PRO A 2 -42.64 -0.21 15.58
CA PRO A 2 -42.87 -1.60 15.19
C PRO A 2 -41.55 -2.36 15.07
N LEU A 3 -41.46 -3.48 15.81
CA LEU A 3 -40.34 -4.42 15.80
C LEU A 3 -40.09 -5.07 14.41
N SER A 4 -40.90 -4.79 13.39
CA SER A 4 -40.70 -5.21 12.00
C SER A 4 -39.48 -4.59 11.30
N ALA A 5 -38.83 -3.58 11.89
CA ALA A 5 -37.60 -2.99 11.35
C ALA A 5 -36.35 -3.79 11.72
N ALA A 6 -36.37 -4.57 12.80
CA ALA A 6 -35.22 -5.31 13.32
C ALA A 6 -34.60 -6.29 12.30
N PRO A 7 -35.36 -7.14 11.58
CA PRO A 7 -34.76 -8.03 10.59
C PRO A 7 -34.17 -7.27 9.39
N ARG A 8 -34.78 -6.14 8.99
CA ARG A 8 -34.26 -5.30 7.90
C ARG A 8 -32.97 -4.59 8.28
N LEU A 9 -32.86 -4.15 9.54
CA LEU A 9 -31.65 -3.56 10.11
C LEU A 9 -30.51 -4.58 10.19
N LEU A 10 -30.80 -5.81 10.62
CA LEU A 10 -29.80 -6.89 10.67
C LEU A 10 -29.29 -7.27 9.27
N ILE A 11 -30.19 -7.35 8.28
CA ILE A 11 -29.81 -7.60 6.89
C ILE A 11 -28.95 -6.45 6.35
N ALA A 12 -29.33 -5.20 6.59
CA ALA A 12 -28.56 -4.04 6.16
C ALA A 12 -27.16 -4.00 6.79
N LEU A 13 -27.05 -4.34 8.08
CA LEU A 13 -25.76 -4.40 8.78
C LEU A 13 -24.88 -5.53 8.24
N ALA A 14 -25.44 -6.72 8.02
CA ALA A 14 -24.71 -7.83 7.43
C ALA A 14 -24.21 -7.49 6.02
N LEU A 15 -25.05 -6.84 5.21
CA LEU A 15 -24.66 -6.39 3.87
C LEU A 15 -23.53 -5.36 3.94
N ALA A 16 -23.60 -4.39 4.86
CA ALA A 16 -22.56 -3.38 5.03
C ALA A 16 -21.20 -3.98 5.41
N ILE A 17 -21.19 -5.01 6.27
CA ILE A 17 -19.95 -5.72 6.65
C ILE A 17 -19.37 -6.47 5.44
N VAL A 18 -20.20 -7.17 4.67
CA VAL A 18 -19.76 -7.88 3.45
C VAL A 18 -19.23 -6.90 2.40
N LEU A 19 -19.87 -5.74 2.21
CA LEU A 19 -19.41 -4.71 1.28
C LEU A 19 -18.13 -4.00 1.76
N SER A 20 -17.93 -3.84 3.07
CA SER A 20 -16.69 -3.27 3.63
C SER A 20 -15.45 -4.14 3.34
N ALA A 21 -15.61 -5.45 3.13
CA ALA A 21 -14.50 -6.30 2.70
C ALA A 21 -14.08 -6.02 1.23
N CYS A 22 -14.98 -5.48 0.41
CA CYS A 22 -14.68 -5.12 -0.97
C CYS A 22 -13.96 -3.77 -1.09
N SER A 23 -14.18 -2.82 -0.18
CA SER A 23 -13.45 -1.53 -0.19
C SER A 23 -11.96 -1.71 0.13
N ALA A 24 -11.59 -2.77 0.85
CA ALA A 24 -10.21 -3.04 1.22
C ALA A 24 -9.36 -3.61 0.08
N ARG A 25 -9.97 -4.13 -1.00
CA ARG A 25 -9.22 -4.69 -2.13
C ARG A 25 -8.45 -3.65 -2.95
N TYR A 26 -8.81 -2.38 -2.82
CA TYR A 26 -8.11 -1.26 -3.46
C TYR A 26 -7.15 -0.54 -2.52
N GLN A 27 -7.08 -0.92 -1.24
CA GLN A 27 -5.94 -0.58 -0.42
C GLN A 27 -4.79 -1.46 -0.87
N THR A 28 -4.07 -0.98 -1.88
CA THR A 28 -2.69 -1.41 -2.07
C THR A 28 -2.00 -1.33 -0.71
N PRO A 29 -1.35 -2.41 -0.23
CA PRO A 29 -0.60 -2.32 1.00
C PRO A 29 0.37 -1.15 0.86
N VAL A 30 0.17 -0.13 1.69
CA VAL A 30 0.95 1.13 1.78
C VAL A 30 2.46 0.91 2.00
N ALA A 31 2.91 -0.34 1.97
CA ALA A 31 4.31 -0.76 2.05
C ALA A 31 5.07 -0.73 0.71
N MET A 32 4.48 -0.23 -0.39
CA MET A 32 5.14 -0.18 -1.70
C MET A 32 5.30 1.25 -2.22
N GLY A 33 6.17 2.03 -1.58
CA GLY A 33 6.91 3.14 -2.22
C GLY A 33 6.08 4.28 -2.83
N GLY A 34 4.86 4.49 -2.35
CA GLY A 34 3.90 5.46 -2.90
C GLY A 34 3.59 6.63 -1.97
N ASP A 35 4.48 6.96 -1.01
CA ASP A 35 4.33 8.28 -0.38
C ASP A 35 4.51 9.31 -1.49
N ASP A 36 3.59 10.24 -1.59
CA ASP A 36 3.72 11.39 -2.47
C ASP A 36 4.99 12.16 -2.10
N ASP A 37 6.07 11.93 -2.85
CA ASP A 37 7.38 12.55 -2.59
C ASP A 37 7.27 14.08 -2.62
N ASP A 38 6.31 14.64 -3.35
CA ASP A 38 6.02 16.07 -3.32
C ASP A 38 5.44 16.48 -1.98
N ALA A 39 4.44 15.75 -1.48
CA ALA A 39 3.89 16.00 -0.15
C ALA A 39 4.96 15.88 0.95
N VAL A 40 5.85 14.89 0.86
CA VAL A 40 6.96 14.70 1.83
C VAL A 40 7.98 15.84 1.78
N CYS A 41 8.33 16.33 0.58
CA CYS A 41 9.28 17.43 0.46
C CYS A 41 8.63 18.78 0.83
N GLN A 42 7.37 18.99 0.48
CA GLN A 42 6.61 20.19 0.84
C GLN A 42 6.31 20.24 2.35
N SER A 43 6.05 19.11 3.01
CA SER A 43 5.83 19.08 4.46
C SER A 43 7.06 19.47 5.27
N ARG A 44 8.25 19.46 4.67
CA ARG A 44 9.51 19.95 5.24
C ARG A 44 9.74 21.44 5.00
N GLY A 45 8.81 22.11 4.30
CA GLY A 45 8.91 23.52 3.95
C GLY A 45 9.73 23.80 2.68
N TYR A 46 10.13 22.78 1.92
CA TYR A 46 10.88 22.99 0.68
C TYR A 46 9.95 23.44 -0.44
N VAL A 47 10.19 24.65 -0.96
CA VAL A 47 9.41 25.23 -2.05
C VAL A 47 9.72 24.51 -3.35
N GLN A 48 8.69 24.17 -4.13
CA GLN A 48 8.88 23.53 -5.42
C GLN A 48 9.78 24.37 -6.33
N GLY A 49 10.79 23.73 -6.93
CA GLY A 49 11.80 24.40 -7.77
C GLY A 49 13.02 24.94 -6.99
N SER A 50 13.00 24.93 -5.66
CA SER A 50 14.20 25.23 -4.86
C SER A 50 15.26 24.12 -4.97
N PRO A 51 16.56 24.44 -4.78
CA PRO A 51 17.61 23.43 -4.70
C PRO A 51 17.36 22.36 -3.63
N GLU A 52 16.82 22.76 -2.48
CA GLU A 52 16.52 21.88 -1.35
C GLU A 52 15.37 20.92 -1.69
N TYR A 53 14.35 21.39 -2.40
CA TYR A 53 13.27 20.54 -2.90
C TYR A 53 13.78 19.51 -3.92
N ALA A 54 14.65 19.94 -4.85
CA ALA A 54 15.25 19.04 -5.83
C ALA A 54 16.12 17.97 -5.17
N ALA A 55 16.91 18.33 -4.14
CA ALA A 55 17.70 17.39 -3.35
C ALA A 55 16.80 16.39 -2.60
N CYS A 56 15.75 16.87 -1.92
CA CYS A 56 14.79 16.02 -1.23
C CYS A 56 14.14 15.00 -2.16
N ARG A 57 13.68 15.44 -3.34
CA ARG A 57 13.12 14.56 -4.38
C ARG A 57 14.13 13.51 -4.82
N LYS A 58 15.39 13.89 -5.02
CA LYS A 58 16.45 12.96 -5.41
C LYS A 58 16.71 11.89 -4.35
N ASP A 59 16.77 12.27 -3.08
CA ASP A 59 16.96 11.33 -1.97
C ASP A 59 15.79 10.36 -1.83
N ARG A 60 14.56 10.84 -2.06
CA ARG A 60 13.36 10.00 -2.11
C ARG A 60 13.40 9.01 -3.28
N ASP A 61 13.83 9.44 -4.47
CA ASP A 61 14.02 8.56 -5.62
C ASP A 61 15.04 7.45 -5.31
N VAL A 62 16.16 7.78 -4.66
CA VAL A 62 17.18 6.80 -4.26
C VAL A 62 16.60 5.79 -3.27
N GLN A 63 15.83 6.24 -2.27
CA GLN A 63 15.18 5.36 -1.30
C GLN A 63 14.19 4.41 -1.96
N ARG A 64 13.37 4.90 -2.90
CA ARG A 64 12.43 4.09 -3.67
C ARG A 64 13.16 3.04 -4.50
N ASN A 65 14.22 3.42 -5.21
CA ASN A 65 15.03 2.48 -5.99
C ASN A 65 15.67 1.41 -5.11
N ALA A 66 16.16 1.77 -3.92
CA ALA A 66 16.68 0.81 -2.96
C ALA A 66 15.59 -0.15 -2.45
N ALA A 67 14.36 0.32 -2.25
CA ALA A 67 13.22 -0.52 -1.87
C ALA A 67 12.85 -1.52 -2.98
N ILE A 68 12.76 -1.06 -4.24
CA ILE A 68 12.51 -1.92 -5.39
C ILE A 68 13.60 -2.99 -5.52
N ALA A 69 14.87 -2.61 -5.43
CA ALA A 69 15.97 -3.56 -5.52
C ALA A 69 15.93 -4.63 -4.41
N ARG A 70 15.47 -4.28 -3.19
CA ARG A 70 15.26 -5.28 -2.11
C ARG A 70 14.09 -6.21 -2.43
N ALA A 71 12.99 -5.69 -2.98
CA ALA A 71 11.86 -6.51 -3.39
C ALA A 71 12.25 -7.49 -4.49
N ASP A 72 12.95 -7.02 -5.52
CA ASP A 72 13.46 -7.86 -6.62
C ASP A 72 14.36 -8.99 -6.12
N ARG A 73 15.28 -8.70 -5.18
CA ARG A 73 16.12 -9.74 -4.57
C ARG A 73 15.28 -10.80 -3.88
N ARG A 74 14.30 -10.40 -3.05
CA ARG A 74 13.39 -11.34 -2.38
C ARG A 74 12.59 -12.20 -3.36
N GLN A 75 12.16 -11.62 -4.49
CA GLN A 75 11.45 -12.37 -5.53
C GLN A 75 12.36 -13.42 -6.18
N ARG A 76 13.62 -13.05 -6.49
CA ARG A 76 14.61 -14.00 -7.02
C ARG A 76 14.93 -15.10 -6.01
N ASP A 77 15.15 -14.74 -4.74
CA ASP A 77 15.46 -15.69 -3.68
C ASP A 77 14.30 -16.69 -3.47
N LEU A 78 13.05 -16.23 -3.55
CA LEU A 78 11.87 -17.09 -3.51
C LEU A 78 11.80 -18.01 -4.73
N GLY A 79 12.03 -17.47 -5.93
CA GLY A 79 12.06 -18.28 -7.15
C GLY A 79 13.11 -19.39 -7.09
N GLU A 80 14.34 -19.03 -6.67
CA GLU A 80 15.43 -19.98 -6.47
C GLU A 80 15.09 -21.02 -5.40
N TYR A 81 14.46 -20.60 -4.29
CA TYR A 81 13.98 -21.53 -3.27
C TYR A 81 12.97 -22.52 -3.86
N MET A 82 12.00 -22.07 -4.66
CA MET A 82 10.99 -22.95 -5.26
C MET A 82 11.60 -23.94 -6.26
N LEU A 83 12.54 -23.50 -7.09
CA LEU A 83 13.29 -24.35 -8.02
C LEU A 83 14.04 -25.48 -7.28
N ASN A 84 14.67 -25.15 -6.16
CA ASN A 84 15.41 -26.12 -5.33
C ASN A 84 14.52 -26.92 -4.37
N ASN A 85 13.24 -26.57 -4.24
CA ASN A 85 12.30 -27.24 -3.34
C ASN A 85 10.97 -27.53 -4.07
N PRO A 86 10.99 -28.33 -5.16
CA PRO A 86 9.84 -28.50 -6.04
C PRO A 86 8.67 -29.29 -5.42
N VAL A 87 8.83 -29.81 -4.20
CA VAL A 87 7.87 -30.70 -3.51
C VAL A 87 7.32 -30.09 -2.22
N ARG A 88 7.39 -28.76 -2.04
CA ARG A 88 6.79 -28.07 -0.89
C ARG A 88 5.79 -26.99 -1.32
N PRO A 89 4.67 -26.87 -0.60
CA PRO A 89 3.50 -27.76 -0.66
C PRO A 89 2.82 -27.76 -2.04
#